data_AF-A0A0C9RMA5-F1
#
_entry.id   AF-A0A0C9RMA5-F1
#
_cell.length_a   1.000
_cell.length_b   1.000
_cell.length_c   1.000
_cell.angle_alpha   90.00
_cell.angle_beta   90.00
_cell.angle_gamma   90.00
#
_symmetry.space_group_name_H-M   'P 1'
#
loop_
_entity.id
_entity.type
_entity.pdbx_description
1 polymer ?
#
loop_
_entity_poly.entity_id
_entity_poly.type
_entity_poly.pdbx_seq_one_letter_code
_entity_poly.pdbx_strand_id
1 'polypeptide(L)'
;IGVKMNGTQAENRLGCLYSLSAIFSTMSLVCILIVWQHWSRSLNGCISVDCGCILYGVNSFSTFMGGDVKICHFAVYGLIPAIFMGVILGSYHSYRSCISRSLDEPRIVTRNYNNR
;
A
#
# COMPACT_ATOMS: atom_id res chain seq x y z
N ILE A 1 -0.04 -7.50 31.82
CA ILE A 1 -0.94 -6.37 31.46
C ILE A 1 -1.22 -6.50 29.96
N GLY A 2 -2.32 -7.18 29.59
CA GLY A 2 -2.76 -7.30 28.21
C GLY A 2 -4.01 -6.44 28.07
N VAL A 3 -3.90 -5.29 27.41
CA VAL A 3 -5.06 -4.45 27.13
C VAL A 3 -5.93 -5.22 26.12
N LYS A 4 -7.11 -5.69 26.55
CA LYS A 4 -8.10 -6.26 25.63
C LYS A 4 -8.57 -5.14 24.70
N MET A 5 -8.14 -5.21 23.44
CA MET A 5 -8.54 -4.26 22.42
C MET A 5 -10.00 -4.54 22.01
N ASN A 6 -10.85 -3.51 22.05
CA ASN A 6 -12.25 -3.62 21.61
C ASN A 6 -12.30 -3.86 20.09
N GLY A 7 -13.30 -4.60 19.60
CA GLY A 7 -13.47 -4.95 18.19
C GLY A 7 -13.48 -3.72 17.27
N THR A 8 -14.21 -2.66 17.64
CA THR A 8 -14.25 -1.39 16.89
C THR A 8 -12.88 -0.70 16.83
N GLN A 9 -12.11 -0.78 17.93
CA GLN A 9 -10.78 -0.18 17.97
C GLN A 9 -9.79 -0.99 17.10
N ALA A 10 -9.95 -2.31 17.04
CA ALA A 10 -9.18 -3.16 16.15
C ALA A 10 -9.50 -2.83 14.68
N GLU A 11 -10.77 -2.75 14.30
CA GLU A 11 -11.19 -2.45 12.92
C GLU A 11 -10.67 -1.08 12.44
N ASN A 12 -10.75 -0.05 13.28
CA ASN A 12 -10.23 1.27 12.96
C ASN A 12 -8.70 1.27 12.79
N ARG A 13 -7.97 0.54 13.65
CA ARG A 13 -6.52 0.38 13.51
C ARG A 13 -6.14 -0.37 12.23
N LEU A 14 -6.84 -1.45 11.90
CA LEU A 14 -6.63 -2.19 10.66
C LEU A 14 -6.87 -1.29 9.44
N GLY A 15 -8.00 -0.57 9.40
CA GLY A 15 -8.30 0.37 8.31
C GLY A 15 -7.22 1.43 8.13
N CYS A 16 -6.75 2.02 9.24
CA CYS A 16 -5.66 2.99 9.23
C CYS A 16 -4.34 2.39 8.72
N LEU A 17 -3.94 1.23 9.24
CA LEU A 17 -2.68 0.57 8.85
C LEU A 17 -2.68 0.15 7.38
N TYR A 18 -3.79 -0.42 6.86
CA TYR A 18 -3.90 -0.78 5.45
C TYR A 18 -3.93 0.45 4.52
N SER A 19 -4.57 1.54 4.96
CA SER A 19 -4.60 2.78 4.18
C SER A 19 -3.22 3.43 4.12
N LEU A 20 -2.53 3.52 5.27
CA LEU A 20 -1.17 4.04 5.34
C LEU A 20 -0.19 3.18 4.54
N SER A 21 -0.30 1.85 4.62
CA SER A 21 0.58 0.96 3.85
C SER A 21 0.37 1.11 2.35
N ALA A 22 -0.87 1.27 1.87
CA ALA A 22 -1.16 1.57 0.47
C ALA A 22 -0.55 2.91 0.02
N ILE A 23 -0.68 3.96 0.85
CA ILE A 23 -0.11 5.29 0.57
C ILE A 23 1.41 5.21 0.49
N PHE A 24 2.08 4.66 1.52
CA PHE A 24 3.54 4.57 1.53
C PHE A 24 4.10 3.67 0.43
N SER A 25 3.42 2.57 0.11
CA SER A 25 3.81 1.70 -1.00
C SER A 25 3.67 2.42 -2.35
N THR A 26 2.61 3.21 -2.53
CA THR A 26 2.42 4.02 -3.74
C THR A 26 3.49 5.10 -3.86
N MET A 27 3.79 5.82 -2.77
CA MET A 27 4.85 6.84 -2.76
C MET A 27 6.21 6.24 -3.07
N SER A 28 6.53 5.09 -2.46
CA SER A 28 7.76 4.35 -2.75
C SER A 28 7.85 3.95 -4.23
N LEU A 29 6.77 3.38 -4.79
CA LEU A 29 6.67 3.01 -6.20
C LEU A 29 6.92 4.21 -7.12
N VAL A 30 6.29 5.36 -6.83
CA VAL A 30 6.43 6.59 -7.62
C VAL A 30 7.85 7.13 -7.55
N CYS A 31 8.47 7.17 -6.37
CA CYS A 31 9.85 7.60 -6.21
C CYS A 31 10.81 6.73 -7.04
N ILE A 32 10.68 5.40 -6.97
CA ILE A 32 11.52 4.48 -7.75
C ILE A 32 11.28 4.66 -9.26
N LEU A 33 10.01 4.78 -9.67
CA LEU A 33 9.64 5.01 -11.08
C LEU A 33 10.26 6.28 -11.64
N ILE A 34 10.14 7.41 -10.94
CA ILE A 34 10.65 8.70 -11.41
C ILE A 34 12.17 8.61 -11.59
N VAL A 35 12.88 8.08 -10.60
CA VAL A 35 14.33 7.94 -10.66
C VAL A 35 14.72 7.00 -11.81
N TRP A 36 14.08 5.85 -11.95
CA TRP A 36 14.37 4.93 -13.03
C TRP A 36 14.12 5.55 -14.40
N GLN A 37 12.99 6.21 -14.63
CA GLN A 37 12.70 6.84 -15.92
C GLN A 37 13.68 7.98 -16.24
N HIS A 38 14.01 8.82 -15.27
CA HIS A 38 14.96 9.93 -15.44
C HIS A 38 16.34 9.43 -15.89
N TRP A 39 16.80 8.34 -15.29
CA TRP A 39 18.14 7.82 -15.49
C TRP A 39 18.23 6.77 -16.62
N SER A 40 17.12 6.16 -17.02
CA SER A 40 17.07 5.05 -17.99
C SER A 40 17.85 5.31 -19.27
N ARG A 41 17.68 6.50 -19.87
CA ARG A 41 18.34 6.87 -21.12
C ARG A 41 19.85 7.06 -20.96
N SER A 42 20.27 7.61 -19.83
CA SER A 42 21.68 7.89 -19.54
C SER A 42 22.47 6.64 -19.18
N LEU A 43 21.81 5.65 -18.55
CA LEU A 43 22.48 4.39 -18.16
C LEU A 43 22.43 3.31 -19.25
N ASN A 44 21.50 3.38 -20.21
CA ASN A 44 21.34 2.35 -21.25
C ASN A 44 22.39 2.44 -22.38
N GLY A 45 23.67 2.42 -22.00
CA GLY A 45 24.82 2.42 -22.91
C GLY A 45 25.50 1.06 -23.07
N CYS A 46 24.91 -0.02 -22.56
CA CYS A 46 25.52 -1.35 -22.59
C CYS A 46 25.39 -2.01 -23.97
N ILE A 47 26.40 -2.80 -24.33
CA ILE A 47 26.55 -3.39 -25.67
C ILE A 47 25.71 -4.67 -25.87
N SER A 48 25.32 -5.35 -24.79
CA SER A 48 24.74 -6.71 -24.84
C SER A 48 23.44 -6.90 -24.04
N VAL A 49 23.13 -5.99 -23.11
CA VAL A 49 21.98 -6.12 -22.19
C VAL A 49 21.31 -4.77 -21.95
N ASP A 50 20.00 -4.77 -21.72
CA ASP A 50 19.26 -3.57 -21.31
C ASP A 50 19.62 -3.19 -19.87
N CYS A 51 20.43 -2.15 -19.73
CA CYS A 51 21.02 -1.75 -18.45
C CYS A 51 20.50 -0.38 -17.97
N GLY A 52 19.26 -0.04 -18.32
CA GLY A 52 18.63 1.22 -17.94
C GLY A 52 18.21 1.33 -16.47
N CYS A 53 18.56 0.38 -15.60
CA CYS A 53 18.16 0.42 -14.18
C CYS A 53 19.23 1.10 -13.32
N ILE A 54 18.85 2.05 -12.47
CA ILE A 54 19.79 2.68 -11.53
C ILE A 54 20.21 1.74 -10.39
N LEU A 55 19.35 0.78 -10.04
CA LEU A 55 19.62 -0.18 -8.97
C LEU A 55 20.69 -1.17 -9.44
N TYR A 56 21.63 -1.48 -8.55
CA TYR A 56 22.78 -2.36 -8.83
C TYR A 56 23.63 -1.90 -10.03
N GLY A 57 23.62 -0.60 -10.34
CA GLY A 57 24.54 -0.01 -11.30
C GLY A 57 26.00 -0.14 -10.85
N VAL A 58 26.90 -0.27 -11.82
CA VAL A 58 28.34 -0.41 -11.60
C VAL A 58 29.04 0.87 -12.07
N ASN A 59 29.85 1.43 -11.19
CA ASN A 59 30.67 2.60 -11.50
C ASN A 59 32.09 2.16 -11.86
N SER A 60 32.58 2.64 -13.01
CA SER A 60 33.96 2.43 -13.49
C SER A 60 34.67 3.78 -13.57
N PHE A 61 35.99 3.78 -13.78
CA PHE A 61 36.82 5.00 -13.75
C PHE A 61 36.39 6.10 -14.74
N SER A 62 35.68 5.76 -15.81
CA SER A 62 35.22 6.71 -16.84
C SER A 62 33.75 6.59 -17.21
N THR A 63 33.02 5.60 -16.67
CA THR A 63 31.64 5.31 -17.09
C THR A 63 30.79 4.80 -15.93
N PHE A 64 29.56 5.26 -15.86
CA PHE A 64 28.53 4.70 -14.97
C PHE A 64 27.55 3.88 -15.81
N MET A 65 27.51 2.57 -15.58
CA MET A 65 26.59 1.65 -16.25
C MET A 65 25.49 1.22 -15.28
N GLY A 66 24.25 1.11 -15.75
CA GLY A 66 23.15 0.66 -14.91
C GLY A 66 23.09 -0.85 -14.75
N GLY A 67 22.22 -1.29 -13.85
CA GLY A 67 21.86 -2.69 -13.66
C GLY A 67 20.81 -3.16 -14.66
N ASP A 68 20.51 -4.46 -14.63
CA ASP A 68 19.50 -5.10 -15.47
C ASP A 68 18.11 -4.45 -15.26
N VAL A 69 17.46 -4.06 -16.36
CA VAL A 69 16.12 -3.44 -16.36
C VAL A 69 15.07 -4.28 -15.61
N LYS A 70 15.20 -5.61 -15.61
CA LYS A 70 14.30 -6.53 -14.90
C LYS A 70 14.25 -6.26 -13.40
N ILE A 71 15.34 -5.78 -12.82
CA ILE A 71 15.41 -5.45 -11.39
C ILE A 71 14.53 -4.24 -11.10
N CYS A 72 14.60 -3.20 -11.92
CA CYS A 72 13.74 -2.03 -11.78
C CYS A 72 12.26 -2.37 -12.06
N HIS A 73 11.97 -3.25 -13.03
CA HIS A 73 10.62 -3.78 -13.23
C HIS A 73 10.10 -4.45 -11.95
N PHE A 74 10.91 -5.32 -11.33
CA PHE A 74 10.52 -6.00 -10.10
C PHE A 74 10.33 -5.01 -8.94
N ALA A 75 11.24 -4.05 -8.75
CA ALA A 75 11.16 -3.07 -7.68
C ALA A 75 9.92 -2.18 -7.77
N VAL A 76 9.52 -1.80 -8.99
CA VAL A 76 8.32 -0.98 -9.25
C VAL A 76 7.05 -1.83 -9.18
N TYR A 77 6.96 -2.86 -10.01
CA TYR A 77 5.72 -3.61 -10.19
C TYR A 77 5.47 -4.62 -9.07
N GLY A 78 6.51 -5.02 -8.34
CA GLY A 78 6.39 -5.88 -7.17
C GLY A 78 5.62 -5.24 -6.01
N LEU A 79 5.47 -3.91 -5.99
CA LEU A 79 4.66 -3.20 -5.01
C LEU A 79 3.15 -3.20 -5.36
N ILE A 80 2.77 -3.52 -6.60
CA ILE A 80 1.37 -3.49 -7.05
C ILE A 80 0.47 -4.42 -6.21
N PRO A 81 0.82 -5.69 -5.95
CA PRO A 81 -0.03 -6.57 -5.14
C PRO A 81 -0.24 -6.04 -3.71
N ALA A 82 0.79 -5.45 -3.11
CA ALA A 82 0.69 -4.85 -1.77
C ALA A 82 -0.24 -3.63 -1.76
N ILE A 83 -0.13 -2.75 -2.76
CA ILE A 83 -1.02 -1.60 -2.92
C ILE A 83 -2.46 -2.07 -3.13
N PHE A 84 -2.67 -3.05 -4.01
CA PHE A 84 -4.00 -3.61 -4.29
C PHE A 84 -4.66 -4.18 -3.03
N MET A 85 -3.94 -5.01 -2.29
CA MET A 85 -4.43 -5.58 -1.02
C MET A 85 -4.67 -4.50 0.04
N GLY A 86 -3.77 -3.50 0.14
CA GLY A 86 -3.92 -2.38 1.07
C GLY A 86 -5.17 -1.54 0.76
N VAL A 87 -5.46 -1.27 -0.51
CA VAL A 87 -6.67 -0.55 -0.93
C VAL A 87 -7.93 -1.35 -0.61
N ILE A 88 -7.98 -2.64 -0.94
CA ILE A 88 -9.16 -3.48 -0.68
C ILE A 88 -9.42 -3.62 0.82
N LEU A 89 -8.41 -4.00 1.59
CA LEU A 89 -8.56 -4.23 3.03
C LEU A 89 -8.76 -2.92 3.77
N GLY A 90 -8.05 -1.86 3.37
CA GLY A 90 -8.22 -0.52 3.93
C GLY A 90 -9.62 0.03 3.69
N SER A 91 -10.13 -0.05 2.46
CA SER A 91 -11.50 0.38 2.14
C SER A 91 -12.56 -0.47 2.86
N TYR A 92 -12.39 -1.80 2.93
CA TYR A 92 -13.29 -2.68 3.65
C TYR A 92 -13.38 -2.35 5.15
N HIS A 93 -12.23 -2.25 5.82
CA HIS A 93 -12.19 -1.99 7.26
C HIS A 93 -12.62 -0.55 7.60
N SER A 94 -12.28 0.43 6.77
CA SER A 94 -12.75 1.81 6.94
C SER A 94 -14.25 1.91 6.70
N TYR A 95 -14.79 1.27 5.64
CA TYR A 95 -16.23 1.22 5.38
C TYR A 95 -16.99 0.62 6.56
N ARG A 96 -16.55 -0.53 7.08
CA ARG A 96 -17.18 -1.19 8.24
C ARG A 96 -17.10 -0.36 9.51
N SER A 97 -16.01 0.39 9.71
CA SER A 97 -15.82 1.26 10.88
C SER A 97 -16.69 2.52 10.81
N CYS A 98 -16.88 3.08 9.61
CA CYS A 98 -17.66 4.32 9.41
C CYS A 98 -19.16 4.07 9.19
N ILE A 99 -19.52 2.95 8.56
CA ILE A 99 -20.90 2.47 8.44
C ILE A 99 -21.20 1.61 9.69
N SER A 100 -21.32 2.25 10.85
CA SER A 100 -22.07 1.61 11.93
C SER A 100 -23.48 1.39 11.38
N ARG A 101 -23.94 0.15 11.36
CA ARG A 101 -25.35 -0.13 11.05
C ARG A 101 -26.21 0.68 12.03
N SER A 102 -26.71 1.84 11.59
CA SER A 102 -27.93 2.46 12.10
C SER A 102 -29.18 1.65 11.71
N LEU A 103 -29.02 0.32 11.64
CA LEU A 103 -30.10 -0.65 11.44
C LEU A 103 -30.23 -1.57 12.67
N ASP A 104 -29.28 -1.49 13.63
CA ASP A 104 -29.19 -2.36 14.81
C ASP A 104 -28.88 -1.54 16.09
N GLU A 105 -29.32 -0.29 16.21
CA GLU A 105 -29.69 0.10 17.57
C GLU A 105 -30.97 -0.70 17.82
N PRO A 106 -30.96 -1.77 18.66
CA PRO A 106 -32.20 -2.46 18.97
C PRO A 106 -33.10 -1.37 19.53
N ARG A 107 -34.11 -0.96 18.76
CA ARG A 107 -35.17 -0.11 19.27
C ARG A 107 -35.70 -0.91 20.44
N ILE A 108 -35.38 -0.50 21.66
CA ILE A 108 -35.95 -1.12 22.84
C ILE A 108 -37.44 -0.87 22.68
N VAL A 109 -38.17 -1.88 22.20
CA VAL A 109 -39.62 -1.84 22.17
C VAL A 109 -39.98 -2.00 23.63
N THR A 110 -40.06 -0.88 24.36
CA THR A 110 -40.61 -0.84 25.69
C THR A 110 -42.08 -1.24 25.54
N ARG A 111 -42.35 -2.55 25.64
CA ARG A 111 -43.71 -3.07 25.65
C ARG A 111 -44.31 -2.64 26.98
N ASN A 112 -44.93 -1.47 26.99
CA ASN A 112 -45.72 -1.00 28.11
C ASN A 112 -46.89 -1.98 28.29
N TYR A 113 -46.70 -2.95 29.18
CA TYR A 113 -47.77 -3.82 29.65
C TYR A 113 -48.54 -3.08 30.75
N ASN A 114 -49.17 -1.98 30.37
CA ASN A 114 -50.20 -1.33 31.18
C ASN A 114 -51.51 -1.46 30.43
N ASN A 115 -52.22 -2.55 30.67
CA ASN A 115 -53.67 -2.58 30.55
C ASN A 115 -54.22 -3.66 31.50
N ARG A 116 -54.70 -3.15 32.63
CA ARG A 116 -55.91 -3.51 33.37
C ARG A 116 -56.13 -4.98 33.72
#